data_AF-A0A7Y5NW42-F1
#
_entry.id   AF-A0A7Y5NW42-F1
#
_cell.length_a   1.000
_cell.length_b   1.000
_cell.length_c   1.000
_cell.angle_alpha   90.00
_cell.angle_beta   90.00
_cell.angle_gamma   90.00
#
_symmetry.space_group_name_H-M   'P 1'
#
loop_
_entity.id
_entity.type
_entity.pdbx_description
1 polymer ?
#
loop_
_entity_poly.entity_id
_entity_poly.type
_entity_poly.pdbx_seq_one_letter_code
_entity_poly.pdbx_strand_id
1 'polypeptide(L)'
;MDDSKVEACARAAHEANRAYCIALGDHSQAPWDIAPEWQRHSVREGVRGALAGNSPEQSHDGWCRLKVAEGWAWGAVKDPEAKTHPCLVPYDALPPEHKAKDRLFLTVVRSVAAALGLPIQYAGGGHSVGVAPKASSISTSGFPAVKPTGDGG
;
A
#
# COMPACT_ATOMS: atom_id res chain seq x y z
N MET A 1 14.42 -5.91 -11.56
CA MET A 1 13.03 -5.99 -11.05
C MET A 1 12.18 -5.23 -12.05
N ASP A 2 11.02 -5.76 -12.45
CA ASP A 2 10.18 -5.11 -13.46
C ASP A 2 9.56 -3.83 -12.86
N ASP A 3 10.03 -2.66 -13.31
CA ASP A 3 9.62 -1.36 -12.79
C ASP A 3 8.11 -1.12 -13.01
N SER A 4 7.51 -1.70 -14.05
CA SER A 4 6.07 -1.59 -14.29
C SER A 4 5.24 -2.29 -13.19
N LYS A 5 5.73 -3.42 -12.66
CA LYS A 5 5.06 -4.15 -11.57
C LYS A 5 5.24 -3.48 -10.23
N VAL A 6 6.41 -2.87 -9.99
CA VAL A 6 6.64 -2.03 -8.80
C VAL A 6 5.69 -0.85 -8.80
N GLU A 7 5.50 -0.20 -9.95
CA GLU A 7 4.58 0.92 -10.11
C GLU A 7 3.11 0.49 -9.86
N ALA A 8 2.70 -0.67 -10.36
CA ALA A 8 1.37 -1.21 -10.10
C ALA A 8 1.12 -1.46 -8.60
N CYS A 9 2.10 -2.04 -7.90
CA CYS A 9 2.03 -2.23 -6.44
C CYS A 9 1.98 -0.89 -5.70
N ALA A 10 2.82 0.07 -6.11
CA ALA A 10 2.92 1.39 -5.50
C ALA A 10 1.60 2.15 -5.59
N ARG A 11 1.00 2.20 -6.79
CA ARG A 11 -0.31 2.81 -7.03
C ARG A 11 -1.39 2.20 -6.13
N ALA A 12 -1.50 0.87 -6.12
CA ALA A 12 -2.53 0.17 -5.36
C ALA A 12 -2.38 0.41 -3.85
N ALA A 13 -1.16 0.31 -3.32
CA ALA A 13 -0.89 0.48 -1.90
C ALA A 13 -1.09 1.94 -1.45
N HIS A 14 -0.70 2.91 -2.28
CA HIS A 14 -0.96 4.33 -2.03
C HIS A 14 -2.45 4.64 -1.97
N GLU A 15 -3.23 4.20 -2.97
CA GLU A 15 -4.68 4.47 -3.01
C GLU A 15 -5.42 3.80 -1.85
N ALA A 16 -5.05 2.57 -1.47
CA ALA A 16 -5.63 1.91 -0.31
C ALA A 16 -5.32 2.68 0.99
N ASN A 17 -4.08 3.12 1.17
CA ASN A 17 -3.68 3.89 2.36
C ASN A 17 -4.33 5.28 2.39
N ARG A 18 -4.49 5.91 1.21
CA ARG A 18 -5.20 7.18 1.04
C ARG A 18 -6.67 7.05 1.40
N ALA A 19 -7.36 6.01 0.92
CA ALA A 19 -8.75 5.74 1.28
C ALA A 19 -8.90 5.52 2.80
N TYR A 20 -7.94 4.82 3.42
CA TYR A 20 -7.91 4.65 4.87
C TYR A 20 -7.67 5.97 5.63
N CYS A 21 -6.74 6.83 5.17
CA CYS A 21 -6.56 8.17 5.71
C CYS A 21 -7.86 9.00 5.65
N ILE A 22 -8.56 8.97 4.51
CA ILE A 22 -9.84 9.67 4.34
C ILE A 22 -10.88 9.16 5.35
N ALA A 23 -10.94 7.86 5.61
CA ALA A 23 -11.85 7.28 6.60
C ALA A 23 -11.54 7.74 8.05
N LEU A 24 -10.30 8.15 8.31
CA LEU A 24 -9.88 8.76 9.58
C LEU A 24 -10.02 10.29 9.60
N GLY A 25 -10.58 10.89 8.54
CA GLY A 25 -10.74 12.34 8.39
C GLY A 25 -9.51 13.08 7.86
N ASP A 26 -8.46 12.37 7.44
CA ASP A 26 -7.27 12.96 6.79
C ASP A 26 -7.45 13.01 5.26
N HIS A 27 -7.73 14.21 4.76
CA HIS A 27 -7.86 14.49 3.32
C HIS A 27 -6.58 15.11 2.71
N SER A 28 -5.45 15.13 3.44
CA SER A 28 -4.22 15.80 3.00
C SER A 28 -3.46 15.08 1.89
N GLN A 29 -3.84 13.84 1.57
CA GLN A 29 -3.13 12.99 0.60
C GLN A 29 -3.72 13.15 -0.81
N ALA A 30 -2.87 13.53 -1.76
CA ALA A 30 -3.24 13.58 -3.17
C ALA A 30 -3.41 12.17 -3.76
N PRO A 31 -4.30 11.97 -4.77
CA PRO A 31 -4.34 10.76 -5.58
C PRO A 31 -2.98 10.45 -6.23
N TRP A 32 -2.69 9.16 -6.46
CA TRP A 32 -1.40 8.68 -6.99
C TRP A 32 -0.96 9.42 -8.27
N ASP A 33 -1.88 9.63 -9.21
CA ASP A 33 -1.58 10.21 -10.53
C ASP A 33 -1.07 11.65 -10.48
N ILE A 34 -1.39 12.37 -9.39
CA ILE A 34 -0.95 13.75 -9.17
C ILE A 34 -0.07 13.89 -7.92
N ALA A 35 0.30 12.77 -7.30
CA ALA A 35 1.19 12.78 -6.15
C ALA A 35 2.58 13.28 -6.59
N PRO A 36 3.23 14.15 -5.77
CA PRO A 36 4.54 14.69 -6.12
C PRO A 36 5.59 13.57 -6.15
N GLU A 37 6.64 13.76 -6.94
CA GLU A 37 7.61 12.68 -7.21
C GLU A 37 8.29 12.16 -5.95
N TRP A 38 8.60 13.02 -4.99
CA TRP A 38 9.19 12.58 -3.71
C TRP A 38 8.28 11.61 -2.94
N GLN A 39 6.94 11.77 -3.06
CA GLN A 39 5.99 10.88 -2.42
C GLN A 39 5.91 9.55 -3.17
N ARG A 40 5.88 9.59 -4.50
CA ARG A 40 5.88 8.38 -5.34
C ARG A 40 7.17 7.57 -5.12
N HIS A 41 8.32 8.24 -5.07
CA HIS A 41 9.61 7.64 -4.73
C HIS A 41 9.56 6.92 -3.38
N SER A 42 9.10 7.60 -2.32
CA SER A 42 8.98 7.00 -0.99
C SER A 42 8.09 5.75 -0.96
N VAL A 43 6.99 5.75 -1.72
CA VAL A 43 6.11 4.58 -1.84
C VAL A 43 6.81 3.44 -2.58
N ARG A 44 7.54 3.71 -3.67
CA ARG A 44 8.30 2.69 -4.41
C ARG A 44 9.37 2.03 -3.54
N GLU A 45 10.07 2.79 -2.71
CA GLU A 45 11.03 2.22 -1.75
C GLU A 45 10.34 1.34 -0.70
N GLY A 46 9.15 1.75 -0.22
CA GLY A 46 8.30 0.91 0.61
C GLY A 46 7.89 -0.40 -0.08
N VAL A 47 7.52 -0.37 -1.36
CA VAL A 47 7.20 -1.57 -2.16
C VAL A 47 8.40 -2.51 -2.24
N ARG A 48 9.60 -1.99 -2.49
CA ARG A 48 10.82 -2.81 -2.52
C ARG A 48 11.06 -3.52 -1.19
N GLY A 49 10.92 -2.78 -0.07
CA GLY A 49 11.01 -3.37 1.26
C GLY A 49 9.94 -4.44 1.54
N ALA A 50 8.71 -4.19 1.12
CA ALA A 50 7.60 -5.16 1.29
C ALA A 50 7.88 -6.49 0.57
N LEU A 51 8.44 -6.41 -0.64
CA LEU A 51 8.80 -7.56 -1.47
C LEU A 51 10.03 -8.32 -0.97
N ALA A 52 10.95 -7.60 -0.30
CA ALA A 52 12.04 -8.17 0.48
C ALA A 52 11.59 -8.76 1.84
N GLY A 53 10.29 -8.75 2.13
CA GLY A 53 9.74 -9.41 3.30
C GLY A 53 9.71 -8.58 4.58
N ASN A 54 9.81 -7.26 4.49
CA ASN A 54 9.73 -6.38 5.66
C ASN A 54 8.47 -6.66 6.51
N SER A 55 8.65 -6.68 7.83
CA SER A 55 7.56 -6.57 8.80
C SER A 55 6.95 -5.15 8.78
N PRO A 56 5.77 -4.93 9.39
CA PRO A 56 5.21 -3.59 9.55
C PRO A 56 6.20 -2.61 10.21
N GLU A 57 6.89 -3.05 11.25
CA GLU A 57 7.91 -2.25 11.93
C GLU A 57 9.10 -1.92 11.03
N GLN A 58 9.64 -2.91 10.29
CA GLN A 58 10.72 -2.67 9.34
C GLN A 58 10.31 -1.75 8.18
N SER A 59 9.04 -1.83 7.76
CA SER A 59 8.45 -0.92 6.77
C SER A 59 8.42 0.51 7.30
N HIS A 60 7.94 0.70 8.53
CA HIS A 60 7.92 2.01 9.20
C HIS A 60 9.32 2.58 9.40
N ASP A 61 10.27 1.77 9.88
CA ASP A 61 11.65 2.18 10.08
C ASP A 61 12.32 2.58 8.77
N GLY A 62 12.04 1.86 7.69
CA GLY A 62 12.48 2.19 6.35
C GLY A 62 11.95 3.56 5.89
N TRP A 63 10.66 3.80 6.10
CA TRP A 63 10.03 5.09 5.81
C TRP A 63 10.65 6.21 6.65
N CYS A 64 10.85 6.01 7.96
CA CYS A 64 11.49 6.97 8.85
C CYS A 64 12.91 7.32 8.39
N ARG A 65 13.75 6.32 8.09
CA ARG A 65 15.11 6.53 7.60
C ARG A 65 15.15 7.35 6.31
N LEU A 66 14.28 7.02 5.36
CA LEU A 66 14.19 7.77 4.10
C LEU A 66 13.78 9.22 4.35
N LYS A 67 12.77 9.45 5.20
CA LYS A 67 12.33 10.80 5.55
C LYS A 67 13.42 11.62 6.21
N VAL A 68 14.14 11.04 7.18
CA VAL A 68 15.27 11.72 7.83
C VAL A 68 16.38 12.04 6.83
N ALA A 69 16.71 11.11 5.92
CA ALA A 69 17.70 11.34 4.86
C ALA A 69 17.27 12.45 3.88
N GLU A 70 15.97 12.62 3.65
CA GLU A 70 15.37 13.71 2.86
C GLU A 70 15.26 15.04 3.64
N GLY A 71 15.74 15.08 4.88
CA GLY A 71 15.75 16.25 5.74
C GLY A 71 14.45 16.49 6.52
N TRP A 72 13.61 15.46 6.67
CA TRP A 72 12.43 15.55 7.53
C TRP A 72 12.78 15.35 9.00
N ALA A 73 12.04 16.04 9.86
CA ALA A 73 12.16 15.94 11.31
C ALA A 73 10.81 15.68 11.97
N TRP A 74 10.83 15.22 13.22
CA TRP A 74 9.61 15.12 14.00
C TRP A 74 8.96 16.50 14.19
N GLY A 75 7.63 16.55 14.11
CA GLY A 75 6.82 17.71 14.47
C GLY A 75 5.37 17.29 14.75
N ALA A 76 4.64 18.09 15.52
CA ALA A 76 3.29 17.74 15.97
C ALA A 76 2.26 17.61 14.83
N VAL A 77 2.52 18.24 13.70
CA VAL A 77 1.67 18.20 12.50
C VAL A 77 2.53 17.85 11.28
N LYS A 78 1.89 17.30 10.24
CA LYS A 78 2.56 17.07 8.96
C LYS A 78 2.66 18.39 8.21
N ASP A 79 3.88 18.82 7.92
CA ASP A 79 4.16 20.03 7.13
C ASP A 79 5.19 19.69 6.05
N PRO A 80 4.79 19.62 4.76
CA PRO A 80 5.72 19.37 3.67
C PRO A 80 6.75 20.49 3.42
N GLU A 81 6.42 21.75 3.73
CA GLU A 81 7.32 22.90 3.53
C GLU A 81 8.39 22.92 4.62
N ALA A 82 7.97 22.80 5.89
CA ALA A 82 8.88 22.70 7.03
C ALA A 82 9.53 21.30 7.16
N LYS A 83 9.12 20.33 6.33
CA LYS A 83 9.51 18.91 6.37
C LYS A 83 9.35 18.30 7.77
N THR A 84 8.17 18.46 8.37
CA THR A 84 7.86 17.83 9.66
C THR A 84 6.77 16.77 9.55
N HIS A 85 6.85 15.72 10.38
CA HIS A 85 5.83 14.66 10.39
C HIS A 85 5.66 14.03 11.79
N PRO A 86 4.42 13.84 12.29
CA PRO A 86 4.17 13.34 13.65
C PRO A 86 4.56 11.87 13.84
N CYS A 87 4.49 11.08 12.76
CA CYS A 87 4.87 9.67 12.79
C CYS A 87 6.39 9.41 12.80
N LEU A 88 7.26 10.42 12.81
CA LEU A 88 8.72 10.21 12.95
C LEU A 88 9.09 9.90 14.41
N VAL A 89 8.57 8.77 14.89
CA VAL A 89 8.73 8.20 16.23
C VAL A 89 8.99 6.69 16.09
N PRO A 90 9.54 6.03 17.12
CA PRO A 90 9.67 4.57 17.13
C PRO A 90 8.32 3.88 16.87
N TYR A 91 8.34 2.73 16.18
CA TYR A 91 7.13 2.02 15.79
C TYR A 91 6.21 1.75 16.99
N ASP A 92 6.75 1.36 18.14
CA ASP A 92 5.96 1.10 19.35
C ASP A 92 5.17 2.31 19.85
N ALA A 93 5.68 3.52 19.64
CA ALA A 93 5.03 4.77 20.01
C ALA A 93 3.94 5.22 19.01
N LEU A 94 3.79 4.54 17.87
CA LEU A 94 2.73 4.86 16.93
C LEU A 94 1.34 4.51 17.49
N PRO A 95 0.35 5.38 17.27
CA PRO A 95 -1.05 5.04 17.44
C PRO A 95 -1.45 3.78 16.63
N PRO A 96 -2.38 2.94 17.14
CA PRO A 96 -2.82 1.73 16.47
C PRO A 96 -3.30 1.95 15.03
N GLU A 97 -3.97 3.07 14.78
CA GLU A 97 -4.47 3.50 13.47
C GLU A 97 -3.35 3.79 12.49
N HIS A 98 -2.19 4.28 12.95
CA HIS A 98 -1.02 4.49 12.10
C HIS A 98 -0.27 3.18 11.86
N LYS A 99 -0.14 2.30 12.86
CA LYS A 99 0.39 0.93 12.67
C LYS A 99 -0.45 0.12 11.67
N ALA A 100 -1.75 0.38 11.58
CA ALA A 100 -2.64 -0.27 10.61
C ALA A 100 -2.29 0.10 9.16
N LYS A 101 -1.74 1.29 8.92
CA LYS A 101 -1.30 1.73 7.59
C LYS A 101 -0.17 0.86 7.06
N ASP A 102 0.81 0.52 7.89
CA ASP A 102 1.92 -0.36 7.49
C ASP A 102 1.42 -1.77 7.16
N ARG A 103 0.52 -2.32 7.98
CA ARG A 103 -0.10 -3.63 7.71
C ARG A 103 -0.92 -3.63 6.42
N LEU A 104 -1.71 -2.58 6.19
CA LEU A 104 -2.50 -2.42 4.98
C LEU A 104 -1.59 -2.33 3.76
N PHE A 105 -0.57 -1.45 3.82
CA PHE A 105 0.41 -1.25 2.76
C PHE A 105 1.08 -2.57 2.36
N LEU A 106 1.66 -3.30 3.32
CA LEU A 106 2.32 -4.58 3.06
C LEU A 106 1.37 -5.62 2.46
N THR A 107 0.14 -5.72 2.99
CA THR A 107 -0.88 -6.64 2.48
C THR A 107 -1.18 -6.35 1.02
N VAL A 108 -1.46 -5.09 0.68
CA VAL A 108 -1.81 -4.69 -0.69
C VAL A 108 -0.65 -4.94 -1.65
N VAL A 109 0.58 -4.54 -1.29
CA VAL A 109 1.76 -4.78 -2.14
C VAL A 109 1.93 -6.27 -2.41
N ARG A 110 1.86 -7.11 -1.38
CA ARG A 110 2.05 -8.56 -1.52
C ARG A 110 0.93 -9.19 -2.35
N SER A 111 -0.32 -8.80 -2.15
CA SER A 111 -1.45 -9.32 -2.94
C SER A 111 -1.32 -8.98 -4.43
N VAL A 112 -0.98 -7.72 -4.74
CA VAL A 112 -0.79 -7.29 -6.14
C VAL A 112 0.43 -7.96 -6.75
N ALA A 113 1.54 -8.04 -6.02
CA ALA A 113 2.75 -8.71 -6.47
C ALA A 113 2.52 -10.20 -6.78
N ALA A 114 1.77 -10.91 -5.92
CA ALA A 114 1.40 -12.30 -6.15
C ALA A 114 0.56 -12.45 -7.43
N ALA A 115 -0.44 -11.57 -7.62
CA ALA A 115 -1.26 -11.58 -8.83
C ALA A 115 -0.45 -11.30 -10.12
N LEU A 116 0.63 -10.51 -10.02
CA LEU A 116 1.55 -10.20 -11.11
C LEU A 116 2.71 -11.21 -11.27
N GLY A 117 2.72 -12.29 -10.47
CA GLY A 117 3.74 -13.33 -10.51
C GLY A 117 5.13 -12.87 -10.03
N LEU A 118 5.19 -11.86 -9.15
CA LEU A 118 6.44 -11.47 -8.50
C LEU A 118 6.75 -12.39 -7.31
N PRO A 119 8.03 -12.73 -7.08
CA PRO A 119 8.43 -13.45 -5.87
C PRO A 119 8.23 -12.57 -4.64
N ILE A 120 7.66 -13.14 -3.58
CA ILE A 120 7.44 -12.47 -2.29
C ILE A 120 8.21 -13.25 -1.22
N GLN A 121 9.03 -12.55 -0.46
CA GLN A 121 9.65 -13.09 0.74
C GLN A 121 8.74 -12.84 1.94
N TYR A 122 8.59 -13.85 2.82
CA TYR A 122 7.91 -13.71 4.11
C TYR A 122 8.94 -13.87 5.23
N ALA A 123 8.97 -12.94 6.17
CA ALA A 123 9.78 -13.09 7.38
C ALA A 123 9.22 -14.26 8.21
N GLY A 124 10.00 -15.34 8.37
CA GLY A 124 9.63 -16.49 9.22
C GLY A 124 9.63 -17.89 8.59
N GLY A 125 10.05 -18.05 7.33
CA GLY A 125 10.47 -19.37 6.82
C GLY A 125 9.76 -19.88 5.55
N GLY A 126 10.57 -20.08 4.51
CA GLY A 126 10.56 -21.30 3.70
C GLY A 126 9.44 -21.55 2.69
N HIS A 127 8.37 -20.76 2.64
CA HIS A 127 7.29 -20.99 1.66
C HIS A 127 7.19 -19.84 0.68
N SER A 128 7.93 -19.97 -0.43
CA SER A 128 7.62 -19.23 -1.65
C SER A 128 6.25 -19.69 -2.16
N VAL A 129 5.21 -18.93 -1.86
CA VAL A 129 3.90 -19.16 -2.44
C VAL A 129 3.96 -18.68 -3.89
N GLY A 130 4.47 -19.53 -4.77
CA GLY A 130 4.25 -19.42 -6.20
C GLY A 130 2.78 -19.74 -6.47
N VAL A 131 1.88 -18.80 -6.22
CA VAL A 131 0.50 -18.92 -6.71
C VAL A 131 0.57 -18.65 -8.20
N ALA A 132 0.86 -19.70 -8.98
CA ALA A 132 0.54 -19.70 -10.39
C ALA A 132 -0.99 -19.50 -10.47
N PRO A 133 -1.50 -18.48 -11.18
CA PRO A 133 -2.92 -18.36 -11.39
C PRO A 133 -3.36 -19.58 -12.21
N LYS A 134 -4.03 -20.55 -11.57
CA LYS A 134 -4.83 -21.49 -12.34
C LYS A 134 -5.93 -20.67 -12.96
N ALA A 135 -5.88 -20.47 -14.27
CA ALA A 135 -7.00 -20.02 -15.06
C ALA A 135 -8.15 -21.00 -14.82
N SER A 136 -8.97 -20.74 -13.81
CA SER A 136 -10.19 -21.48 -13.57
C SER A 136 -11.25 -20.71 -14.33
N SER A 137 -11.73 -21.30 -15.42
CA SER A 137 -12.88 -20.80 -16.16
C SER A 137 -14.04 -20.59 -15.19
N ILE A 138 -14.31 -19.34 -14.84
CA ILE A 138 -15.53 -18.92 -14.16
C ILE A 138 -16.70 -19.31 -15.08
N SER A 139 -17.42 -20.37 -14.71
CA SER A 139 -18.69 -20.70 -15.35
C SER A 139 -19.70 -19.63 -14.95
N THR A 140 -20.22 -18.90 -15.92
CA THR A 140 -21.23 -17.85 -15.72
C THR A 140 -22.64 -18.41 -15.46
N SER A 141 -22.78 -19.71 -15.23
CA SER A 141 -24.08 -20.41 -15.16
C SER A 141 -24.87 -20.20 -13.85
N GLY A 142 -24.51 -19.23 -13.00
CA GLY A 142 -25.06 -19.11 -11.64
C GLY A 142 -25.89 -17.87 -11.34
N PHE A 143 -25.90 -16.84 -12.20
CA PHE A 143 -26.70 -15.64 -11.93
C PHE A 143 -28.12 -15.80 -12.49
N PRO A 144 -29.18 -15.72 -11.66
CA PRO A 144 -30.54 -15.67 -12.17
C PRO A 144 -30.70 -14.39 -12.99
N ALA A 145 -31.24 -14.53 -14.21
CA ALA A 145 -31.53 -13.41 -15.08
C ALA A 145 -32.54 -12.47 -14.38
N VAL A 146 -32.09 -11.24 -14.08
CA VAL A 146 -33.00 -10.15 -13.70
C VAL A 146 -33.87 -9.85 -14.92
N LYS A 147 -35.16 -10.18 -14.85
CA LYS A 147 -36.13 -9.77 -15.86
C LYS A 147 -36.28 -8.25 -15.81
N PRO A 148 -36.25 -7.55 -16.95
CA PRO A 148 -36.57 -6.13 -16.98
C PRO A 148 -38.04 -5.96 -16.60
N THR A 149 -38.30 -5.20 -15.54
CA THR A 149 -39.63 -4.69 -15.23
C THR A 149 -39.98 -3.65 -16.28
N GLY A 150 -40.70 -4.09 -17.31
CA GLY A 150 -41.40 -3.17 -18.19
C GLY A 150 -42.72 -2.80 -17.54
N ASP A 151 -42.82 -1.58 -17.05
CA ASP A 151 -44.12 -0.93 -16.87
C ASP A 151 -44.24 0.16 -17.95
N GLY A 152 -45.02 -0.20 -18.97
CA GLY A 152 -45.69 0.78 -19.81
C GLY A 152 -47.05 1.08 -19.18
N GLY A 153 -47.33 2.37 -19.01
CA GLY A 153 -48.61 2.94 -18.59
C GLY A 153 -48.53 4.45 -18.70
#